data_AF-A0A158KM04-F1
#
_entry.id   AF-A0A158KM04-F1
#
_cell.length_a   1.000
_cell.length_b   1.000
_cell.length_c   1.000
_cell.angle_alpha   90.00
_cell.angle_beta   90.00
_cell.angle_gamma   90.00
#
_symmetry.space_group_name_H-M   'P 1'
#
loop_
_entity.id
_entity.type
_entity.pdbx_description
1 polymer ?
#
loop_
_entity_poly.entity_id
_entity_poly.type
_entity_poly.pdbx_seq_one_letter_code
_entity_poly.pdbx_strand_id
1 'polypeptide(L)'
;MLIESADQIYGRLMSELGPKARASLERIRQACDSIEVVRGLMNYSRVAAATTERFGGPKKQTIQNNRQLKAYISRRIHEYSLVTKRVSEGVASTVGAARAQYPSTDIDAKTRAYIDLLRADNKRLHDENLHLGRLLEQQTEASPISIDDAIRSGPSEELALQISTSSDQRLPPSVNELLRLLHSSRDERLEVQSRNDDSTRLTSLKNGIEHVLLTPAQWSEARTWMAHMLKERE
;
A
#
# COMPACT_ATOMS: atom_id res chain seq x y z
N MET A 1 23.35 -16.89 35.59
CA MET A 1 22.04 -16.43 36.11
C MET A 1 20.98 -17.33 35.51
N LEU A 2 20.26 -18.12 36.34
CA LEU A 2 19.12 -18.88 35.84
C LEU A 2 18.03 -17.91 35.40
N ILE A 3 17.63 -18.02 34.13
CA ILE A 3 16.54 -17.23 33.59
C ILE A 3 15.24 -17.86 34.12
N GLU A 4 14.67 -17.32 35.20
CA GLU A 4 13.39 -17.79 35.75
C GLU A 4 12.28 -17.75 34.68
N SER A 5 11.45 -18.80 34.59
CA SER A 5 10.31 -18.84 33.66
C SER A 5 9.13 -18.01 34.15
N ALA A 6 8.20 -17.64 33.26
CA ALA A 6 6.99 -16.90 33.64
C ALA A 6 6.15 -17.66 34.69
N ASP A 7 6.10 -18.99 34.62
CA ASP A 7 5.39 -19.82 35.59
C ASP A 7 6.09 -19.83 36.97
N GLN A 8 7.42 -19.81 37.00
CA GLN A 8 8.18 -19.69 38.24
C GLN A 8 7.98 -18.32 38.90
N ILE A 9 7.95 -17.25 38.08
CA ILE A 9 7.64 -15.90 38.56
C ILE A 9 6.20 -15.82 39.06
N TYR A 10 5.24 -16.45 38.37
CA TYR A 10 3.85 -16.51 38.81
C TYR A 10 3.72 -17.22 40.17
N GLY A 11 4.37 -18.38 40.34
CA GLY A 11 4.37 -19.12 41.60
C GLY A 11 4.92 -18.30 42.77
N ARG A 12 6.08 -17.65 42.57
CA ARG A 12 6.69 -16.77 43.59
C ARG A 12 5.79 -15.58 43.93
N LEU A 13 5.26 -14.91 42.90
CA LEU A 13 4.38 -13.76 43.11
C LEU A 13 3.06 -14.16 43.78
N MET A 14 2.52 -15.34 43.51
CA MET A 14 1.34 -15.84 44.21
C MET A 14 1.62 -16.09 45.69
N SER A 15 2.82 -16.51 46.10
CA SER A 15 3.17 -16.61 47.53
C SER A 15 3.38 -15.24 48.20
N GLU A 16 4.00 -14.27 47.52
CA GLU A 16 4.44 -13.00 48.11
C GLU A 16 3.40 -11.88 48.09
N LEU A 17 2.45 -11.92 47.15
CA LEU A 17 1.47 -10.85 46.95
C LEU A 17 0.31 -10.92 47.94
N GLY A 18 -0.24 -9.76 48.31
CA GLY A 18 -1.51 -9.66 49.03
C GLY A 18 -2.73 -10.08 48.18
N PRO A 19 -3.89 -10.35 48.80
CA PRO A 19 -5.06 -10.97 48.15
C PRO A 19 -5.57 -10.20 46.92
N LYS A 20 -5.56 -8.86 46.97
CA LYS A 20 -5.96 -7.99 45.84
C LYS A 20 -5.00 -8.07 44.64
N ALA A 21 -3.71 -8.18 44.91
CA ALA A 21 -2.69 -8.28 43.87
C ALA A 21 -2.64 -9.70 43.27
N ARG A 22 -2.94 -10.75 44.05
CA ARG A 22 -3.13 -12.11 43.55
C ARG A 22 -4.27 -12.20 42.53
N ALA A 23 -5.45 -11.68 42.88
CA ALA A 23 -6.59 -11.64 41.96
C ALA A 23 -6.28 -10.86 40.66
N SER A 24 -5.48 -9.79 40.78
CA SER A 24 -5.02 -9.03 39.61
C SER A 24 -4.04 -9.82 38.74
N LEU A 25 -3.11 -10.55 39.35
CA LEU A 25 -2.14 -11.39 38.67
C LEU A 25 -2.82 -12.56 37.94
N GLU A 26 -3.84 -13.16 38.55
CA GLU A 26 -4.63 -14.23 37.94
C GLU A 26 -5.40 -13.76 36.70
N ARG A 27 -6.07 -12.61 36.79
CA ARG A 27 -6.74 -11.99 35.63
C ARG A 27 -5.76 -11.64 34.52
N ILE A 28 -4.57 -11.14 34.87
CA ILE A 28 -3.51 -10.85 33.91
C ILE A 28 -3.02 -12.14 33.24
N ARG A 29 -2.83 -13.24 33.98
CA ARG A 29 -2.46 -14.54 33.42
C ARG A 29 -3.50 -14.99 32.40
N GLN A 30 -4.78 -15.02 32.77
CA GLN A 30 -5.86 -15.41 31.87
C GLN A 30 -5.96 -14.50 30.63
N ALA A 31 -5.70 -13.20 30.77
CA ALA A 31 -5.64 -12.27 29.65
C ALA A 31 -4.46 -12.57 28.70
N CYS A 32 -3.26 -12.82 29.24
CA CYS A 32 -2.10 -13.23 28.43
C CYS A 32 -2.39 -14.55 27.69
N ASP A 33 -2.94 -15.55 28.39
CA ASP A 33 -3.29 -16.85 27.79
C ASP A 33 -4.32 -16.67 26.66
N SER A 34 -5.30 -15.78 26.83
CA SER A 34 -6.28 -15.51 25.78
C SER A 34 -5.67 -14.85 24.53
N ILE A 35 -4.68 -13.97 24.70
CA ILE A 35 -3.97 -13.34 23.58
C ILE A 35 -3.09 -14.36 22.87
N GLU A 36 -2.48 -15.27 23.63
CA GLU A 36 -1.66 -16.37 23.10
C GLU A 36 -2.50 -17.35 22.26
N VAL A 37 -3.70 -17.72 22.73
CA VAL A 37 -4.63 -18.58 21.98
C VAL A 37 -5.02 -17.99 20.62
N VAL A 38 -5.31 -16.68 20.57
CA VAL A 38 -5.69 -15.97 19.33
C VAL A 38 -4.47 -15.60 18.48
N ARG A 39 -3.24 -15.92 18.93
CA ARG A 39 -1.97 -15.51 18.30
C ARG A 39 -1.89 -14.00 18.05
N GLY A 40 -2.46 -13.22 18.96
CA GLY A 40 -2.49 -11.77 18.88
C GLY A 40 -1.17 -11.11 19.26
N LEU A 41 -1.05 -9.81 18.98
CA LEU A 41 0.09 -9.02 19.46
C LEU A 41 -0.01 -8.84 20.98
N MET A 42 0.89 -9.48 21.73
CA MET A 42 0.95 -9.32 23.18
C MET A 42 1.84 -8.13 23.56
N ASN A 43 1.20 -7.08 24.09
CA ASN A 43 1.87 -5.91 24.67
C ASN A 43 1.10 -5.40 25.91
N TYR A 44 1.70 -4.53 26.71
CA TYR A 44 1.09 -4.03 27.95
C TYR A 44 -0.29 -3.39 27.76
N SER A 45 -0.47 -2.61 26.69
CA SER A 45 -1.74 -1.95 26.40
C SER A 45 -2.82 -2.96 26.03
N ARG A 46 -2.47 -4.00 25.27
CA ARG A 46 -3.37 -5.08 24.85
C ARG A 46 -3.73 -6.00 26.01
N VAL A 47 -2.78 -6.34 26.87
CA VAL A 47 -3.06 -7.09 28.11
C VAL A 47 -3.98 -6.28 29.00
N ALA A 48 -3.73 -4.97 29.19
CA ALA A 48 -4.60 -4.10 29.98
C ALA A 48 -6.02 -3.95 29.40
N ALA A 49 -6.14 -3.90 28.06
CA ALA A 49 -7.43 -3.88 27.39
C ALA A 49 -8.17 -5.20 27.61
N ALA A 50 -7.51 -6.35 27.39
CA ALA A 50 -8.07 -7.67 27.58
C ALA A 50 -8.50 -7.93 29.04
N THR A 51 -7.74 -7.46 30.02
CA THR A 51 -8.14 -7.56 31.44
C THR A 51 -9.33 -6.67 31.78
N THR A 52 -9.41 -5.48 31.20
CA THR A 52 -10.50 -4.54 31.45
C THR A 52 -11.80 -4.99 30.80
N GLU A 53 -11.73 -5.47 29.56
CA GLU A 53 -12.88 -5.95 28.78
C GLU A 53 -13.49 -7.23 29.39
N ARG A 54 -12.65 -8.19 29.80
CA ARG A 54 -13.14 -9.49 30.30
C ARG A 54 -13.44 -9.53 31.80
N PHE A 55 -12.71 -8.76 32.60
CA PHE A 55 -12.77 -8.87 34.07
C PHE A 55 -13.03 -7.53 34.78
N GLY A 56 -13.29 -6.45 34.04
CA GLY A 56 -13.51 -5.11 34.60
C GLY A 56 -12.23 -4.45 35.19
N GLY A 57 -11.07 -5.07 35.01
CA GLY A 57 -9.76 -4.59 35.49
C GLY A 57 -8.79 -5.75 35.73
N PRO A 58 -7.50 -5.48 36.02
CA PRO A 58 -6.87 -4.20 36.33
C PRO A 58 -6.72 -3.25 35.13
N LYS A 59 -6.83 -1.95 35.41
CA LYS A 59 -6.63 -0.87 34.41
C LYS A 59 -5.15 -0.70 34.09
N LYS A 60 -4.85 -0.12 32.92
CA LYS A 60 -3.49 0.18 32.47
C LYS A 60 -2.63 0.89 33.54
N GLN A 61 -3.19 1.89 34.23
CA GLN A 61 -2.51 2.61 35.32
C GLN A 61 -2.12 1.69 36.48
N THR A 62 -2.99 0.77 36.89
CA THR A 62 -2.72 -0.20 37.96
C THR A 62 -1.57 -1.14 37.60
N ILE A 63 -1.51 -1.56 36.33
CA ILE A 63 -0.43 -2.41 35.82
C ILE A 63 0.90 -1.63 35.75
N GLN A 64 0.85 -0.35 35.37
CA GLN A 64 2.04 0.51 35.30
C GLN A 64 2.62 0.81 36.68
N ASN A 65 1.76 1.02 37.68
CA ASN A 65 2.17 1.38 39.04
C ASN A 65 2.68 0.18 39.86
N ASN A 66 2.34 -1.05 39.47
CA ASN A 66 2.76 -2.24 40.19
C ASN A 66 3.93 -2.95 39.48
N ARG A 67 5.13 -2.84 40.06
CA ARG A 67 6.36 -3.44 39.54
C ARG A 67 6.28 -4.96 39.37
N GLN A 68 5.58 -5.66 40.25
CA GLN A 68 5.46 -7.12 40.23
C GLN A 68 4.57 -7.60 39.09
N LEU A 69 3.43 -6.95 38.86
CA LEU A 69 2.56 -7.25 37.70
C LEU A 69 3.28 -6.94 36.39
N LYS A 70 4.03 -5.83 36.34
CA LYS A 70 4.83 -5.45 35.17
C LYS A 70 5.90 -6.49 34.87
N ALA A 71 6.61 -6.99 35.90
CA ALA A 71 7.65 -8.00 35.75
C ALA A 71 7.10 -9.32 35.18
N TYR A 72 5.93 -9.77 35.65
CA TYR A 72 5.27 -10.96 35.09
C TYR A 72 4.89 -10.76 33.61
N ILE A 73 4.29 -9.62 33.26
CA ILE A 73 3.90 -9.33 31.87
C ILE A 73 5.14 -9.17 30.97
N SER A 74 6.21 -8.51 31.43
CA SER A 74 7.49 -8.44 30.69
C SER A 74 7.97 -9.83 30.32
N ARG A 75 7.92 -10.75 31.29
CA ARG A 75 8.40 -12.12 31.12
C ARG A 75 7.54 -12.89 30.14
N ARG A 76 6.21 -12.79 30.25
CA ARG A 76 5.26 -13.42 29.31
C ARG A 76 5.43 -12.88 27.88
N ILE A 77 5.63 -11.57 27.71
CA ILE A 77 5.93 -10.97 26.41
C ILE A 77 7.25 -11.53 25.85
N HIS A 78 8.28 -11.63 26.69
CA HIS A 78 9.58 -12.15 26.26
C HIS A 78 9.48 -13.62 25.81
N GLU A 79 8.85 -14.49 26.61
CA GLU A 79 8.68 -15.90 26.27
C GLU A 79 7.81 -16.09 25.02
N TYR A 80 6.71 -15.36 24.92
CA TYR A 80 5.87 -15.39 23.73
C TYR A 80 6.58 -14.85 22.48
N SER A 81 7.40 -13.81 22.62
CA SER A 81 8.21 -13.29 21.52
C SER A 81 9.26 -14.31 21.08
N LEU A 82 9.83 -15.08 21.99
CA LEU A 82 10.77 -16.16 21.66
C LEU A 82 10.08 -17.31 20.94
N VAL A 83 8.86 -17.69 21.34
CA VAL A 83 8.07 -18.71 20.64
C VAL A 83 7.66 -18.22 19.25
N THR A 84 7.15 -16.99 19.15
CA THR A 84 6.76 -16.38 17.88
C THR A 84 7.96 -16.21 16.95
N LYS A 85 9.11 -15.79 17.47
CA LYS A 85 10.37 -15.72 16.72
C LYS A 85 10.89 -17.09 16.34
N ARG A 86 10.82 -18.12 17.18
CA ARG A 86 11.20 -19.49 16.79
C ARG A 86 10.28 -20.08 15.72
N VAL A 87 9.01 -19.68 15.69
CA VAL A 87 8.10 -20.04 14.58
C VAL A 87 8.47 -19.23 13.33
N SER A 88 8.75 -17.93 13.44
CA SER A 88 9.19 -17.12 12.29
C SER A 88 10.60 -17.49 11.80
N GLU A 89 11.47 -17.95 12.69
CA GLU A 89 12.84 -18.44 12.43
C GLU A 89 12.80 -19.90 12.00
N GLY A 90 11.85 -20.74 12.41
CA GLY A 90 11.60 -22.03 11.77
C GLY A 90 11.16 -21.89 10.32
N VAL A 91 10.45 -20.79 10.02
CA VAL A 91 10.08 -20.38 8.66
C VAL A 91 11.22 -19.60 7.95
N ALA A 92 12.11 -18.92 8.70
CA ALA A 92 13.24 -18.16 8.13
C ALA A 92 14.58 -18.93 8.09
N SER A 93 14.72 -20.05 8.79
CA SER A 93 15.89 -20.94 8.73
C SER A 93 15.86 -21.79 7.46
N THR A 94 14.71 -21.88 6.78
CA THR A 94 14.60 -22.28 5.37
C THR A 94 14.89 -21.14 4.38
N VAL A 95 15.09 -19.90 4.85
CA VAL A 95 15.38 -18.71 4.02
C VAL A 95 16.87 -18.31 4.09
N GLY A 96 17.65 -18.98 4.93
CA GLY A 96 19.12 -18.84 5.01
C GLY A 96 19.91 -19.74 4.05
N ALA A 97 19.25 -20.59 3.27
CA ALA A 97 19.87 -21.30 2.16
C ALA A 97 19.62 -20.49 0.88
N ALA A 98 20.69 -19.93 0.31
CA ALA A 98 20.78 -19.35 -1.04
C ALA A 98 19.43 -19.17 -1.74
N ARG A 99 18.79 -17.99 -1.61
CA ARG A 99 17.51 -17.57 -2.22
C ARG A 99 16.99 -18.61 -3.22
N ALA A 100 16.27 -19.62 -2.72
CA ALA A 100 15.74 -20.65 -3.61
C ALA A 100 14.83 -19.93 -4.61
N GLN A 101 15.20 -19.97 -5.89
CA GLN A 101 14.47 -19.26 -6.93
C GLN A 101 13.01 -19.73 -6.99
N TYR A 102 12.67 -20.90 -6.45
CA TYR A 102 11.29 -21.35 -6.39
C TYR A 102 10.95 -21.99 -5.03
N PRO A 103 9.66 -22.04 -4.64
CA PRO A 103 9.22 -22.54 -3.33
C PRO A 103 9.55 -24.01 -3.04
N SER A 104 9.72 -24.83 -4.07
CA SER A 104 10.16 -26.23 -3.98
C SER A 104 10.94 -26.62 -5.22
N THR A 105 11.74 -27.69 -5.14
CA THR A 105 12.54 -28.22 -6.26
C THR A 105 11.71 -29.03 -7.25
N ASP A 106 10.57 -29.58 -6.82
CA ASP A 106 9.69 -30.45 -7.62
C ASP A 106 8.57 -29.66 -8.33
N ILE A 107 8.89 -28.49 -8.86
CA ILE A 107 7.92 -27.64 -9.57
C ILE A 107 8.04 -27.89 -11.07
N ASP A 108 6.90 -28.18 -11.71
CA ASP A 108 6.80 -28.32 -13.16
C ASP A 108 7.37 -27.09 -13.89
N ALA A 109 8.00 -27.30 -15.05
CA ALA A 109 8.65 -26.25 -15.83
C ALA A 109 7.69 -25.12 -16.20
N LYS A 110 6.42 -25.44 -16.48
CA LYS A 110 5.38 -24.45 -16.77
C LYS A 110 5.08 -23.57 -15.57
N THR A 111 4.98 -24.17 -14.39
CA THR A 111 4.73 -23.46 -13.13
C THR A 111 5.93 -22.59 -12.75
N ARG A 112 7.16 -23.03 -13.00
CA ARG A 112 8.36 -22.20 -12.80
C ARG A 112 8.36 -20.96 -13.69
N ALA A 113 8.10 -21.11 -14.99
CA ALA A 113 8.00 -19.98 -15.92
C ALA A 113 6.90 -18.99 -15.50
N TYR A 114 5.76 -19.48 -15.01
CA TYR A 114 4.69 -18.63 -14.50
C TYR A 114 5.10 -17.86 -13.24
N ILE A 115 5.82 -18.50 -12.30
CA ILE A 115 6.35 -17.83 -11.11
C ILE A 115 7.34 -16.73 -11.50
N ASP A 116 8.20 -16.96 -12.49
CA ASP A 116 9.14 -15.94 -12.97
C ASP A 116 8.42 -14.75 -13.61
N LEU A 117 7.37 -15.02 -14.41
CA LEU A 117 6.53 -13.98 -14.98
C LEU A 117 5.88 -13.12 -13.90
N LEU A 118 5.28 -13.76 -12.88
CA LEU A 118 4.66 -13.06 -11.76
C LEU A 118 5.66 -12.20 -10.99
N ARG A 119 6.89 -12.68 -10.84
CA ARG A 119 7.93 -11.90 -10.15
C ARG A 119 8.41 -10.72 -10.98
N ALA A 120 8.57 -10.91 -12.29
CA ALA A 120 8.91 -9.83 -13.20
C ALA A 120 7.82 -8.74 -13.19
N ASP A 121 6.55 -9.13 -13.19
CA ASP A 121 5.43 -8.18 -13.16
C ASP A 121 5.31 -7.48 -11.80
N ASN A 122 5.47 -8.20 -10.68
CA ASN A 122 5.52 -7.57 -9.36
C ASN A 122 6.66 -6.56 -9.25
N LYS A 123 7.84 -6.87 -9.80
CA LYS A 123 8.96 -5.93 -9.83
C LYS A 123 8.61 -4.69 -10.66
N ARG A 124 8.05 -4.89 -11.85
CA ARG A 124 7.59 -3.80 -12.73
C ARG A 124 6.58 -2.89 -12.02
N LEU A 125 5.58 -3.48 -11.39
CA LEU A 125 4.56 -2.76 -10.62
C LEU A 125 5.15 -2.00 -9.43
N HIS A 126 6.14 -2.58 -8.75
CA HIS A 126 6.84 -1.91 -7.66
C HIS A 126 7.61 -0.68 -8.15
N ASP A 127 8.37 -0.83 -9.23
CA ASP A 127 9.15 0.26 -9.84
C ASP A 127 8.21 1.38 -10.35
N GLU A 128 7.07 1.02 -10.94
CA GLU A 128 6.04 1.96 -11.40
C GLU A 128 5.39 2.71 -10.22
N ASN A 129 5.01 2.02 -9.14
CA ASN A 129 4.49 2.67 -7.94
C ASN A 129 5.50 3.64 -7.32
N LEU A 130 6.78 3.25 -7.28
CA LEU A 130 7.85 4.12 -6.79
C LEU A 130 8.00 5.37 -7.67
N HIS A 131 7.90 5.21 -8.98
CA HIS A 131 7.95 6.33 -9.92
C HIS A 131 6.75 7.27 -9.76
N LEU A 132 5.54 6.73 -9.68
CA LEU A 132 4.32 7.50 -9.47
C LEU A 132 4.33 8.23 -8.13
N GLY A 133 4.83 7.59 -7.07
CA GLY A 133 5.01 8.22 -5.76
C GLY A 133 5.93 9.44 -5.84
N ARG A 134 7.09 9.32 -6.50
CA ARG A 134 8.01 10.46 -6.71
C ARG A 134 7.39 11.57 -7.54
N LEU A 135 6.64 11.21 -8.59
CA LEU A 135 5.97 12.20 -9.44
C LEU A 135 4.89 12.94 -8.66
N LEU A 136 4.15 12.24 -7.81
CA LEU A 136 3.17 12.80 -6.91
C LEU A 136 3.85 13.75 -5.91
N GLU A 137 4.93 13.33 -5.25
CA GLU A 137 5.72 14.19 -4.36
C GLU A 137 6.15 15.48 -5.07
N GLN A 138 6.75 15.39 -6.26
CA GLN A 138 7.17 16.54 -7.05
C GLN A 138 6.01 17.47 -7.42
N GLN A 139 4.86 16.92 -7.81
CA GLN A 139 3.68 17.73 -8.12
C GLN A 139 3.09 18.41 -6.88
N THR A 140 3.09 17.72 -5.74
CA THR A 140 2.59 18.27 -4.49
C THR A 140 3.53 19.35 -3.93
N GLU A 141 4.85 19.21 -4.15
CA GLU A 141 5.83 20.26 -3.87
C GLU A 141 5.64 21.49 -4.77
N ALA A 142 5.36 21.28 -6.06
CA ALA A 142 5.13 22.35 -7.02
C ALA A 142 3.79 23.09 -6.78
N SER A 143 2.77 22.39 -6.30
CA SER A 143 1.43 22.93 -6.02
C SER A 143 0.96 22.45 -4.64
N PRO A 144 1.39 23.11 -3.55
CA PRO A 144 1.03 22.70 -2.20
C PRO A 144 -0.49 22.82 -1.99
N ILE A 145 -1.11 21.74 -1.52
CA ILE A 145 -2.53 21.72 -1.20
C ILE A 145 -2.76 22.51 0.09
N SER A 146 -3.63 23.53 0.03
CA SER A 146 -4.10 24.24 1.22
C SER A 146 -4.90 23.31 2.12
N ILE A 147 -4.42 23.11 3.36
CA ILE A 147 -5.07 22.25 4.35
C ILE A 147 -6.48 22.78 4.69
N ASP A 148 -6.68 24.10 4.67
CA ASP A 148 -7.98 24.72 4.93
C ASP A 148 -9.01 24.38 3.85
N ASP A 149 -8.58 24.28 2.58
CA ASP A 149 -9.46 23.90 1.47
C ASP A 149 -9.76 22.39 1.47
N ALA A 150 -8.77 21.57 1.84
CA ALA A 150 -8.93 20.13 2.03
C ALA A 150 -9.89 19.78 3.19
N ILE A 151 -9.83 20.54 4.30
CA ILE A 151 -10.78 20.39 5.42
C ILE A 151 -12.18 20.85 5.01
N ARG A 152 -12.28 21.94 4.25
CA ARG A 152 -13.56 22.52 3.80
C ARG A 152 -14.30 21.63 2.79
N SER A 153 -13.57 20.91 1.95
CA SER A 153 -14.14 20.00 0.94
C SER A 153 -14.70 18.70 1.53
N GLY A 154 -14.41 18.41 2.80
CA GLY A 154 -14.96 17.25 3.52
C GLY A 154 -14.38 15.91 3.05
N PRO A 155 -14.79 14.79 3.65
CA PRO A 155 -14.32 13.47 3.26
C PRO A 155 -14.82 13.13 1.85
N SER A 156 -13.89 12.94 0.91
CA SER A 156 -14.16 12.35 -0.41
C SER A 156 -14.70 10.92 -0.23
N GLU A 157 -15.67 10.51 -1.05
CA GLU A 157 -16.19 9.13 -1.07
C GLU A 157 -15.08 8.09 -1.36
N GLU A 158 -14.01 8.51 -2.03
CA GLU A 158 -12.86 7.65 -2.35
C GLU A 158 -11.78 7.66 -1.24
N LEU A 159 -11.97 8.40 -0.14
CA LEU A 159 -10.98 8.59 0.94
C LEU A 159 -9.60 9.08 0.45
N ALA A 160 -9.53 9.64 -0.75
CA ALA A 160 -8.31 10.15 -1.37
C ALA A 160 -8.36 11.67 -1.47
N LEU A 161 -7.21 12.31 -1.20
CA LEU A 161 -6.99 13.72 -1.55
C LEU A 161 -6.94 13.81 -3.08
N GLN A 162 -7.91 14.52 -3.66
CA GLN A 162 -7.89 14.80 -5.08
C GLN A 162 -6.78 15.81 -5.37
N ILE A 163 -5.63 15.29 -5.78
CA ILE A 163 -4.56 16.12 -6.31
C ILE A 163 -5.02 16.55 -7.70
N SER A 164 -5.42 17.82 -7.84
CA SER A 164 -5.65 18.41 -9.15
C SER A 164 -4.33 18.44 -9.90
N THR A 165 -4.02 17.39 -10.64
CA THR A 165 -2.98 17.43 -11.66
C THR A 165 -3.38 18.58 -12.58
N SER A 166 -2.49 19.55 -12.81
CA SER A 166 -2.74 20.77 -13.60
C SER A 166 -3.16 20.54 -15.06
N SER A 167 -3.43 19.30 -15.46
CA SER A 167 -4.09 18.94 -16.71
C SER A 167 -5.61 18.90 -16.56
N ASP A 168 -6.23 20.02 -16.18
CA ASP A 168 -7.68 20.20 -16.43
C ASP A 168 -7.96 20.51 -17.93
N GLN A 169 -6.91 20.48 -18.76
CA GLN A 169 -7.00 20.53 -20.21
C GLN A 169 -7.51 19.18 -20.73
N ARG A 170 -8.83 19.01 -20.71
CA ARG A 170 -9.51 17.91 -21.40
C ARG A 170 -9.11 17.96 -22.88
N LEU A 171 -8.34 16.96 -23.31
CA LEU A 171 -8.04 16.73 -24.71
C LEU A 171 -9.36 16.66 -25.50
N PRO A 172 -9.52 17.41 -26.60
CA PRO A 172 -10.69 17.26 -27.46
C PRO A 172 -10.84 15.79 -27.88
N PRO A 173 -12.07 15.26 -27.97
CA PRO A 173 -12.31 13.87 -28.31
C PRO A 173 -11.67 13.49 -29.65
N SER A 174 -11.63 14.42 -30.60
CA SER A 174 -10.94 14.32 -31.90
C SER A 174 -9.43 14.07 -31.77
N VAL A 175 -8.75 14.70 -30.81
CA VAL A 175 -7.32 14.51 -30.54
C VAL A 175 -7.05 13.18 -29.84
N ASN A 176 -7.94 12.77 -28.93
CA ASN A 176 -7.81 11.50 -28.20
C ASN A 176 -7.99 10.29 -29.13
N GLU A 177 -8.97 10.35 -30.05
CA GLU A 177 -9.14 9.34 -31.10
C GLU A 177 -7.91 9.23 -32.00
N LEU A 178 -7.33 10.37 -32.39
CA LEU A 178 -6.09 10.41 -33.17
C LEU A 178 -4.91 9.78 -32.44
N LEU A 179 -4.72 10.09 -31.15
CA LEU A 179 -3.64 9.50 -30.35
C LEU A 179 -3.79 7.98 -30.21
N ARG A 180 -5.02 7.47 -30.06
CA ARG A 180 -5.29 6.02 -30.04
C ARG A 180 -4.96 5.35 -31.38
N LEU A 181 -5.26 6.02 -32.49
CA LEU A 181 -4.93 5.53 -33.83
C LEU A 181 -3.41 5.52 -34.06
N LEU A 182 -2.69 6.56 -33.62
CA LEU A 182 -1.23 6.61 -33.71
C LEU A 182 -0.54 5.58 -32.81
N HIS A 183 -1.08 5.31 -31.63
CA HIS A 183 -0.51 4.31 -30.72
C HIS A 183 -0.63 2.88 -31.27
N SER A 184 -1.68 2.62 -32.07
CA SER A 184 -1.91 1.33 -32.70
C SER A 184 -1.20 1.16 -34.05
N SER A 185 -0.75 2.26 -34.67
CA SER A 185 -0.14 2.25 -36.00
C SER A 185 1.28 2.83 -35.98
N ARG A 186 2.29 1.95 -35.92
CA ARG A 186 3.71 2.36 -35.84
C ARG A 186 4.35 2.84 -37.15
N ASP A 187 3.72 2.63 -38.32
CA ASP A 187 4.34 2.85 -39.64
C ASP A 187 3.45 3.64 -40.63
N GLU A 188 2.58 4.53 -40.14
CA GLU A 188 1.66 5.26 -41.01
C GLU A 188 2.22 6.65 -41.40
N ARG A 189 2.31 6.91 -42.71
CA ARG A 189 2.59 8.26 -43.23
C ARG A 189 1.33 9.10 -43.15
N LEU A 190 1.39 10.12 -42.31
CA LEU A 190 0.33 11.10 -42.13
C LEU A 190 0.51 12.20 -43.18
N GLU A 191 -0.51 12.44 -43.99
CA GLU A 191 -0.55 13.54 -44.95
C GLU A 191 -1.70 14.48 -44.60
N VAL A 192 -1.39 15.77 -44.51
CA VAL A 192 -2.38 16.83 -44.35
C VAL A 192 -2.79 17.29 -45.74
N GLN A 193 -3.99 16.91 -46.17
CA GLN A 193 -4.53 17.37 -47.46
C GLN A 193 -5.37 18.62 -47.22
N SER A 194 -4.92 19.75 -47.78
CA SER A 194 -5.70 20.99 -47.84
C SER A 194 -6.32 21.14 -49.23
N ARG A 195 -7.65 21.22 -49.30
CA ARG A 195 -8.37 21.58 -50.53
C ARG A 195 -9.11 22.89 -50.27
N ASN A 196 -8.45 24.01 -50.56
CA ASN A 196 -8.86 25.38 -50.23
C ASN A 196 -8.97 25.61 -48.70
N ASP A 197 -8.75 26.86 -48.28
CA ASP A 197 -8.48 27.28 -46.89
C ASP A 197 -9.43 26.73 -45.81
N ASP A 198 -10.65 26.32 -46.20
CA ASP A 198 -11.71 25.87 -45.29
C ASP A 198 -11.87 24.34 -45.16
N SER A 199 -11.17 23.53 -45.98
CA SER A 199 -11.31 22.06 -45.92
C SER A 199 -9.97 21.34 -45.84
N THR A 200 -9.33 21.47 -44.68
CA THR A 200 -8.12 20.70 -44.36
C THR A 200 -8.52 19.42 -43.63
N ARG A 201 -8.09 18.26 -44.13
CA ARG A 201 -8.32 16.95 -43.51
C ARG A 201 -7.00 16.25 -43.24
N LEU A 202 -6.96 15.44 -42.18
CA LEU A 202 -5.82 14.57 -41.93
C LEU A 202 -6.11 13.19 -42.50
N THR A 203 -5.24 12.69 -43.36
CA THR A 203 -5.34 11.36 -43.97
C THR A 203 -4.11 10.53 -43.62
N SER A 204 -4.32 9.25 -43.34
CA SER A 204 -3.25 8.24 -43.23
C SER A 204 -3.29 7.35 -44.46
N LEU A 205 -2.13 7.08 -45.04
CA LEU A 205 -2.01 6.15 -46.15
C LEU A 205 -1.57 4.78 -45.62
N LYS A 206 -2.50 3.82 -45.60
CA LYS A 206 -2.26 2.45 -45.16
C LYS A 206 -2.46 1.48 -46.31
N ASN A 207 -1.42 0.74 -46.68
CA ASN A 207 -1.47 -0.27 -47.75
C ASN A 207 -2.04 0.26 -49.09
N GLY A 208 -1.79 1.53 -49.43
CA GLY A 208 -2.31 2.18 -50.63
C GLY A 208 -3.77 2.66 -50.54
N ILE A 209 -4.40 2.57 -49.36
CA ILE A 209 -5.75 3.06 -49.08
C ILE A 209 -5.64 4.33 -48.24
N GLU A 210 -6.24 5.42 -48.72
CA GLU A 210 -6.37 6.67 -47.96
C GLU A 210 -7.46 6.51 -46.89
N HIS A 211 -7.08 6.59 -45.62
CA HIS A 211 -7.99 6.64 -44.49
C HIS A 211 -8.05 8.07 -43.95
N VAL A 212 -9.25 8.67 -43.93
CA VAL A 212 -9.47 9.97 -43.30
C VAL A 212 -9.46 9.78 -41.78
N LEU A 213 -8.46 10.35 -41.11
CA LEU A 213 -8.29 10.32 -39.66
C LEU A 213 -9.04 11.45 -38.96
N LEU A 214 -9.03 12.65 -39.56
CA LEU A 214 -9.79 13.79 -39.06
C LEU A 214 -10.58 14.42 -40.19
N THR A 215 -11.88 14.57 -39.95
CA THR A 215 -12.75 15.39 -40.80
C THR A 215 -12.36 16.86 -40.70
N PRO A 216 -12.74 17.71 -41.67
CA PRO A 216 -12.43 19.15 -41.63
C PRO A 216 -12.86 19.87 -40.34
N ALA A 217 -14.01 19.50 -39.77
CA ALA A 217 -14.51 20.06 -38.52
C ALA A 217 -13.68 19.61 -37.30
N GLN A 218 -13.24 18.35 -37.28
CA GLN A 218 -12.38 17.83 -36.21
C GLN A 218 -10.94 18.39 -36.31
N TRP A 219 -10.47 18.68 -37.53
CA TRP A 219 -9.19 19.32 -37.74
C TRP A 219 -9.18 20.78 -37.28
N SER A 220 -10.24 21.54 -37.56
CA SER A 220 -10.34 22.93 -37.08
C SER A 220 -10.43 23.01 -35.56
N GLU A 221 -11.19 22.12 -34.93
CA GLU A 221 -11.27 21.97 -33.46
C GLU A 221 -9.90 21.62 -32.85
N ALA A 222 -9.20 20.63 -33.41
CA ALA A 222 -7.86 20.28 -32.95
C ALA A 222 -6.88 21.45 -33.13
N ARG A 223 -6.97 22.19 -34.24
CA ARG A 223 -6.11 23.34 -34.53
C ARG A 223 -6.36 24.52 -33.59
N THR A 224 -7.61 24.84 -33.28
CA THR A 224 -7.93 25.91 -32.31
C THR A 224 -7.47 25.53 -30.91
N TRP A 225 -7.64 24.28 -30.51
CA TRP A 225 -7.11 23.77 -29.24
C TRP A 225 -5.57 23.84 -29.20
N MET A 226 -4.87 23.37 -30.23
CA MET A 226 -3.40 23.45 -30.31
C MET A 226 -2.89 24.92 -30.29
N ALA A 227 -3.60 25.84 -30.94
CA ALA A 227 -3.25 27.26 -30.93
C ALA A 227 -3.47 27.92 -29.56
N HIS A 228 -4.51 27.51 -28.82
CA HIS A 228 -4.73 27.94 -27.43
C HIS A 228 -3.61 27.42 -26.51
N MET A 229 -3.23 26.16 -26.68
CA MET A 229 -2.16 25.50 -25.93
C MET A 229 -0.77 26.11 -26.14
N LEU A 230 -0.49 26.60 -27.35
CA LEU A 230 0.78 27.28 -27.65
C LEU A 230 0.83 28.68 -27.04
N LYS A 231 -0.30 29.38 -26.90
CA LYS A 231 -0.38 30.71 -26.29
C LYS A 231 -0.28 30.70 -24.76
N GLU A 232 -0.71 29.63 -24.09
CA GLU A 232 -0.55 29.49 -22.63
C GLU A 232 0.89 29.17 -22.18
N ARG A 233 1.80 28.93 -23.14
CA ARG A 233 3.21 28.58 -22.89
C ARG A 233 4.21 29.72 -23.17
N GLU A 234 3.76 30.85 -23.70
CA GLU A 234 4.53 32.11 -23.83
C GLU A 234 4.32 33.01 -22.62
#